data_AF-A0A343VQY1-F1
#
_entry.id   AF-A0A343VQY1-F1
#
_cell.length_a   1.000
_cell.length_b   1.000
_cell.length_c   1.000
_cell.angle_alpha   90.00
_cell.angle_beta   90.00
_cell.angle_gamma   90.00
#
_symmetry.space_group_name_H-M   'P 1'
#
loop_
_entity.id
_entity.type
_entity.pdbx_description
1 polymer ?
#
loop_
_entity_poly.entity_id
_entity_poly.type
_entity_poly.pdbx_seq_one_letter_code
_entity_poly.pdbx_strand_id
1 'polypeptide(L)' 'MSDTQVIDGQVAPKAKSGSSTRQRGDLVGLRLLPQEKQRLQQLSADGGFKSIQEFIRHALEPALAGV' A
#
# COMPACT_ATOMS: atom_id res chain seq x y z
N MET A 1 23.12 28.96 -1.62
CA MET A 1 21.85 29.41 -2.21
C MET A 1 20.74 28.50 -1.70
N SER A 2 20.20 28.81 -0.52
CA SER A 2 19.11 28.06 0.11
C SER A 2 17.99 29.03 0.43
N ASP A 3 16.87 28.88 -0.26
CA ASP A 3 15.64 29.64 -0.06
C ASP A 3 15.12 29.42 1.37
N THR A 4 15.09 30.51 2.14
CA THR A 4 14.52 30.53 3.50
C THR A 4 13.20 31.29 3.41
N GLN A 5 12.08 30.57 3.41
CA GLN A 5 10.77 31.21 3.57
C GLN A 5 10.55 31.57 5.04
N VAL A 6 10.36 32.86 5.29
CA VAL A 6 10.09 33.44 6.61
C VAL A 6 8.60 33.76 6.66
N ILE A 7 7.87 33.08 7.54
CA ILE A 7 6.46 33.39 7.85
C ILE A 7 6.41 33.70 9.34
N ASP A 8 6.24 34.98 9.63
CA ASP A 8 5.85 35.61 10.90
C ASP A 8 6.38 34.98 12.22
N GLY A 9 7.59 35.39 12.61
CA GLY A 9 7.98 35.63 14.02
C GLY A 9 8.10 34.45 14.99
N GLN A 10 7.62 33.25 14.68
CA GLN A 10 7.83 32.06 15.52
C GLN A 10 8.53 30.96 14.75
N VAL A 11 9.76 30.64 15.19
CA VAL A 11 10.51 29.47 14.72
C VAL A 11 9.80 28.22 15.23
N ALA A 12 8.82 27.73 14.47
CA ALA A 12 8.24 26.42 14.71
C ALA A 12 9.35 25.37 14.50
N PRO A 13 9.70 24.55 15.50
CA PRO A 13 10.69 23.50 15.29
C PRO A 13 10.14 22.55 14.23
N LYS A 14 10.95 22.32 13.19
CA LYS A 14 10.67 21.40 12.09
C LYS A 14 10.18 20.09 12.69
N ALA A 15 8.88 19.80 12.56
CA ALA A 15 8.31 18.58 13.08
C ALA A 15 9.12 17.42 12.51
N LYS A 16 9.83 16.68 13.37
CA LYS A 16 10.40 15.39 13.00
C LYS A 16 9.20 14.52 12.69
N SER A 17 8.79 14.53 11.42
CA SER A 17 7.80 13.62 10.89
C SER A 17 8.41 12.23 11.02
N GLY A 18 8.19 11.63 12.18
CA GLY A 18 8.28 10.19 12.34
C GLY A 18 7.22 9.66 11.39
N SER A 19 7.66 9.31 10.19
CA SER A 19 6.88 8.55 9.21
C SER A 19 6.61 7.18 9.82
N SER A 20 5.71 7.17 10.80
CA SER A 20 5.26 6.03 11.59
C SER A 20 3.77 5.81 11.36
N THR A 21 3.33 6.02 10.12
CA THR A 21 2.00 5.64 9.64
C THR A 21 2.07 4.43 8.72
N ARG A 22 3.19 3.67 8.76
CA ARG A 22 3.24 2.36 8.12
C ARG A 22 2.53 1.39 9.04
N GLN A 23 1.29 1.02 8.68
CA GLN A 23 0.56 -0.01 9.40
C GLN A 23 1.47 -1.24 9.52
N ARG A 24 1.79 -1.63 10.76
CA ARG A 24 2.50 -2.87 11.07
C ARG A 24 1.54 -4.04 10.85
N GLY A 25 1.22 -4.31 9.58
CA GLY A 25 0.60 -5.56 9.17
C GLY A 25 1.69 -6.56 8.80
N ASP A 26 1.45 -7.84 9.05
CA ASP A 26 2.32 -8.89 8.55
C ASP A 26 2.33 -8.86 7.02
N LEU A 27 3.54 -8.76 6.45
CA LEU A 27 3.73 -8.76 5.01
C LEU A 27 3.85 -10.19 4.52
N VAL A 28 2.93 -10.61 3.65
CA VAL A 28 2.97 -11.92 3.01
C VAL A 28 3.56 -11.79 1.61
N GLY A 29 4.71 -12.45 1.39
CA GLY A 29 5.31 -12.57 0.06
C GLY A 29 4.82 -13.85 -0.63
N LEU A 30 4.06 -13.70 -1.71
CA LEU A 30 3.63 -14.83 -2.55
C LEU A 30 4.68 -15.13 -3.62
N ARG A 31 5.09 -16.39 -3.75
CA ARG A 31 5.91 -16.86 -4.87
C ARG A 31 4.98 -17.33 -5.97
N LEU A 32 5.06 -16.67 -7.12
CA LEU A 32 4.22 -16.96 -8.28
C LEU A 32 5.11 -17.30 -9.47
N LEU A 33 4.69 -18.28 -10.25
CA LEU A 33 5.22 -18.52 -11.58
C LEU A 33 4.80 -17.38 -12.52
N PRO A 34 5.54 -17.13 -13.62
CA PRO A 34 5.20 -16.08 -14.58
C PRO A 34 3.77 -16.20 -15.13
N GLN A 35 3.33 -17.42 -15.45
CA GLN A 35 1.99 -17.69 -15.96
C GLN A 35 0.89 -17.39 -14.93
N GLU A 36 1.13 -17.72 -13.66
CA GLU A 36 0.19 -17.44 -12.57
C GLU A 36 0.04 -15.94 -12.36
N LYS A 37 1.16 -15.21 -12.36
CA LYS A 37 1.15 -13.74 -12.27
C LYS A 37 0.35 -13.12 -13.41
N GLN A 38 0.56 -13.57 -14.64
CA GLN A 38 -0.17 -13.07 -15.81
C GLN A 38 -1.67 -13.35 -15.69
N ARG A 39 -2.04 -14.55 -15.24
CA ARG A 39 -3.45 -14.93 -15.04
C ARG A 39 -4.11 -14.08 -13.94
N LEU A 40 -3.42 -13.86 -12.82
CA LEU A 40 -3.92 -12.99 -11.75
C LEU A 40 -4.06 -11.54 -12.21
N GLN A 41 -3.15 -11.06 -13.05
CA GLN A 41 -3.25 -9.73 -13.63
C GLN A 41 -4.49 -9.60 -14.52
N GLN A 42 -4.74 -10.59 -15.38
CA GLN A 42 -5.93 -10.65 -16.23
C GLN A 42 -7.21 -10.65 -15.38
N LEU A 43 -7.30 -11.57 -14.40
CA LEU A 43 -8.46 -11.67 -13.51
C LEU A 43 -8.71 -10.39 -12.70
N SER A 44 -7.63 -9.72 -12.26
CA SER A 44 -7.76 -8.43 -11.57
C SER A 44 -8.31 -7.34 -12.49
N ALA A 45 -7.87 -7.30 -13.75
CA ALA A 45 -8.34 -6.32 -14.72
C ALA A 45 -9.81 -6.59 -15.12
N ASP A 46 -10.15 -7.85 -15.39
CA ASP A 46 -11.49 -8.28 -15.75
C ASP A 46 -12.49 -8.01 -14.60
N GLY A 47 -12.04 -8.15 -13.35
CA GLY A 47 -12.81 -7.82 -12.16
C GLY A 47 -12.83 -6.33 -11.78
N GLY A 48 -12.14 -5.46 -12.53
CA GLY A 48 -12.10 -4.02 -12.26
C GLY A 48 -11.28 -3.61 -11.02
N PHE A 49 -10.41 -4.49 -10.52
CA PHE A 49 -9.55 -4.21 -9.37
C PHE A 49 -8.35 -3.35 -9.76
N LYS A 50 -7.90 -2.47 -8.86
CA LYS A 50 -6.76 -1.57 -9.13
C LYS A 50 -5.43 -2.29 -9.09
N SER A 51 -5.38 -3.44 -8.43
CA SER A 51 -4.17 -4.25 -8.32
C SER A 51 -4.48 -5.72 -8.06
N ILE A 52 -3.50 -6.57 -8.35
CA ILE A 52 -3.52 -8.01 -8.00
C ILE A 52 -3.71 -8.21 -6.49
N GLN A 53 -3.13 -7.35 -5.65
CA GLN A 53 -3.25 -7.45 -4.19
C GLN A 53 -4.69 -7.24 -3.73
N GLU A 54 -5.36 -6.23 -4.28
CA GLU A 54 -6.76 -5.93 -3.97
C GLU A 54 -7.67 -7.09 -4.39
N PHE A 55 -7.45 -7.64 -5.58
CA PHE A 55 -8.13 -8.83 -6.07
C PHE A 55 -7.93 -10.04 -5.16
N ILE A 56 -6.68 -10.36 -4.79
CA ILE A 56 -6.37 -11.50 -3.90
C ILE A 56 -7.05 -11.32 -2.55
N ARG A 57 -7.00 -10.11 -1.98
CA ARG A 57 -7.65 -9.82 -0.70
C ARG A 57 -9.15 -10.04 -0.77
N HIS A 58 -9.80 -9.52 -1.81
CA HIS A 58 -11.24 -9.71 -2.03
C HIS A 58 -11.60 -11.19 -2.22
N ALA A 59 -10.79 -11.95 -2.97
CA ALA A 59 -11.02 -13.37 -3.18
C ALA A 59 -10.88 -14.22 -1.90
N LEU A 60 -10.02 -13.79 -0.97
CA LEU A 60 -9.77 -14.48 0.30
C LEU A 60 -10.75 -14.07 1.41
N GLU A 61 -11.47 -12.95 1.26
CA GLU A 61 -12.40 -12.43 2.27
C GLU A 61 -13.42 -13.47 2.78
N PRO A 62 -14.06 -14.28 1.92
CA PRO A 62 -15.00 -15.32 2.40
C PRO A 62 -14.32 -16.40 3.25
N ALA A 63 -13.07 -16.74 2.95
CA ALA A 63 -12.32 -17.73 3.71
C ALA A 63 -11.81 -17.17 5.05
N LEU A 64 -11.57 -15.86 5.12
CA LEU A 64 -11.14 -15.16 6.33
C LEU A 64 -12.29 -14.82 7.28
N ALA A 65 -13.51 -14.65 6.77
CA ALA A 65 -14.69 -14.33 7.60
C ALA A 65 -15.11 -15.46 8.56
N GLY A 66 -14.56 -16.67 8.40
CA GLY A 66 -14.85 -17.84 9.24
C GLY A 66 -13.75 -18.22 10.24
N VAL A 67 -12.72 -17.39 10.39
CA VAL A 67 -11.60 -17.57 11.35
C VAL A 67 -11.78 -16.62 12.52
#